data_AF-A0A0B7B3P1-F1
#
_entry.id   AF-A0A0B7B3P1-F1
#
_cell.length_a   1.000
_cell.length_b   1.000
_cell.length_c   1.000
_cell.angle_alpha   90.00
_cell.angle_beta   90.00
_cell.angle_gamma   90.00
#
_symmetry.space_group_name_H-M   'P 1'
#
loop_
_entity.id
_entity.type
_entity.pdbx_description
1 polymer ?
#
loop_
_entity_poly.entity_id
_entity_poly.type
_entity_poly.pdbx_seq_one_letter_code
_entity_poly.pdbx_strand_id
1 'polypeptide(L)'
;MDSSEIEFLAEREIVQVIPNFSQEKMYLISGDLGPFSAGLPVSIPLWLAVNLKQRQKCRMVPPDWMEIDVLKKKARGGRQSIFY
;
A
#
# COMPACT_ATOMS: atom_id res chain seq x y z
N MET A 1 3.63 -21.42 8.65
CA MET A 1 3.52 -20.02 9.12
C MET A 1 2.07 -19.78 9.45
N ASP A 2 1.82 -19.14 10.58
CA ASP A 2 0.48 -18.71 10.98
C ASP A 2 0.01 -17.55 10.07
N SER A 3 -1.30 -17.37 9.92
CA SER A 3 -1.85 -16.29 9.09
C SER A 3 -1.37 -14.91 9.56
N SER A 4 -1.24 -14.72 10.89
CA SER A 4 -0.84 -13.46 11.49
C SER A 4 0.63 -13.14 11.19
N GLU A 5 1.49 -14.15 11.08
CA GLU A 5 2.88 -13.98 10.69
C GLU A 5 3.00 -13.50 9.23
N ILE A 6 2.17 -14.08 8.35
CA ILE A 6 2.16 -13.71 6.93
C ILE A 6 1.64 -12.27 6.76
N GLU A 7 0.59 -11.90 7.50
CA GLU A 7 0.05 -10.53 7.51
C GLU A 7 1.10 -9.52 7.96
N PHE A 8 1.78 -9.79 9.08
CA PHE A 8 2.86 -8.94 9.58
C PHE A 8 3.99 -8.75 8.56
N LEU A 9 4.36 -9.80 7.82
CA LEU A 9 5.37 -9.70 6.77
C LEU A 9 4.88 -8.87 5.58
N ALA A 10 3.61 -9.04 5.17
CA ALA A 10 3.01 -8.31 4.07
C ALA A 10 2.88 -6.79 4.36
N GLU A 11 2.78 -6.40 5.62
CA GLU A 11 2.71 -4.99 6.02
C GLU A 11 3.95 -4.15 5.69
N ARG A 12 5.08 -4.80 5.35
CA ARG A 12 6.32 -4.12 4.94
C ARG A 12 6.25 -3.56 3.52
N GLU A 13 5.27 -3.98 2.73
CA GLU A 13 5.07 -3.49 1.37
C GLU A 13 4.83 -1.98 1.32
N ILE A 14 5.40 -1.35 0.30
CA ILE A 14 5.29 0.10 0.11
C ILE A 14 4.03 0.40 -0.71
N VAL A 15 3.19 1.27 -0.17
CA VAL A 15 1.95 1.72 -0.81
C VAL A 15 1.92 3.25 -0.91
N GLN A 16 1.18 3.76 -1.89
CA GLN A 16 1.02 5.19 -2.08
C GLN A 16 -0.25 5.69 -1.38
N VAL A 17 -0.12 6.79 -0.65
CA VAL A 17 -1.24 7.48 0.01
C VAL A 17 -1.21 8.96 -0.29
N ILE A 18 -2.37 9.60 -0.20
CA ILE A 18 -2.51 11.06 -0.23
C ILE A 18 -2.92 11.51 1.18
N PRO A 19 -2.02 12.15 1.96
CA PRO A 19 -2.33 12.62 3.29
C PRO A 19 -3.17 13.91 3.24
N ASN A 20 -3.92 14.18 4.31
CA ASN A 20 -4.64 15.44 4.51
C ASN A 20 -4.00 16.34 5.58
N PHE A 21 -2.75 16.03 5.95
CA PHE A 21 -1.95 16.78 6.90
C PHE A 21 -0.57 17.04 6.29
N SER A 22 0.11 18.04 6.84
CA SER A 22 1.50 18.33 6.52
C SER A 22 2.38 18.05 7.73
N GLN A 23 3.51 17.38 7.52
CA GLN A 23 4.48 17.05 8.54
C GLN A 23 5.86 16.87 7.89
N GLU A 24 6.91 17.30 8.57
CA GLU A 24 8.28 17.06 8.15
C GLU A 24 8.63 15.56 8.15
N LYS A 25 9.82 15.26 7.64
CA LYS A 25 10.34 13.89 7.54
C LYS A 25 10.40 13.24 8.93
N MET A 26 9.92 12.00 9.03
CA MET A 26 10.10 11.15 10.20
C MET A 26 11.29 10.22 9.97
N TYR A 27 12.24 10.22 10.90
CA TYR A 27 13.41 9.34 10.88
C TYR A 27 13.12 8.09 11.71
N LEU A 28 13.12 6.90 11.09
CA LEU A 28 12.91 5.62 11.75
C LEU A 28 14.21 4.80 11.75
N ILE A 29 14.24 3.73 12.55
CA ILE A 29 15.39 2.82 12.67
C ILE A 29 15.79 2.23 11.31
N SER A 30 14.81 1.97 10.43
CA SER A 30 15.03 1.34 9.12
C SER A 30 14.70 2.26 7.93
N GLY A 31 14.90 3.57 8.10
CA GLY A 31 14.77 4.56 7.03
C GLY A 31 13.84 5.71 7.38
N ASP A 32 13.67 6.62 6.42
CA ASP A 32 12.93 7.86 6.63
C ASP A 32 11.61 7.86 5.87
N LEU A 33 10.58 8.48 6.44
CA LEU A 33 9.26 8.63 5.82
C LEU A 33 8.88 10.09 5.65
N GLY A 34 8.22 10.40 4.54
CA GLY A 34 7.84 11.77 4.18
C GLY A 34 8.95 12.54 3.45
N PRO A 35 8.85 13.88 3.37
CA PRO A 35 7.88 14.73 4.05
C PRO A 35 6.43 14.45 3.63
N PHE A 36 5.49 14.63 4.57
CA PHE A 36 4.06 14.54 4.29
C PHE A 36 3.59 15.94 3.91
N SER A 37 3.07 16.08 2.69
CA SER A 37 2.47 17.32 2.21
C SER A 37 1.01 17.06 1.88
N ALA A 38 0.10 17.83 2.50
CA ALA A 38 -1.32 17.65 2.30
C ALA A 38 -1.69 17.71 0.80
N GLY A 39 -2.44 16.72 0.32
CA GLY A 39 -2.87 16.63 -1.07
C GLY A 39 -1.83 16.08 -2.06
N LEU A 40 -0.58 15.86 -1.65
CA LEU A 40 0.46 15.28 -2.50
C LEU A 40 0.68 13.80 -2.19
N PRO A 41 0.77 12.93 -3.20
CA PRO A 41 1.05 11.51 -2.97
C PRO A 41 2.40 11.27 -2.28
N VAL A 42 2.45 10.32 -1.36
CA VAL A 42 3.67 9.86 -0.68
C VAL A 42 3.66 8.34 -0.55
N SER A 43 4.83 7.72 -0.73
CA SER A 43 5.01 6.27 -0.59
C SER A 43 5.46 5.93 0.83
N ILE A 44 4.70 5.06 1.50
CA ILE A 44 4.95 4.64 2.89
C ILE A 44 4.65 3.15 3.07
N PRO A 45 5.17 2.49 4.12
CA PRO A 45 4.80 1.12 4.45
C PRO A 45 3.30 0.95 4.75
N LEU A 46 2.77 -0.23 4.43
CA LEU A 46 1.35 -0.53 4.58
C LEU A 46 0.85 -0.42 6.03
N TRP A 47 1.63 -0.86 7.03
CA TRP A 47 1.26 -0.71 8.45
C TRP A 47 0.99 0.76 8.82
N LEU A 48 1.78 1.70 8.29
CA LEU A 48 1.58 3.12 8.54
C LEU A 48 0.39 3.65 7.76
N ALA A 49 0.23 3.25 6.50
CA ALA A 49 -0.89 3.64 5.67
C ALA A 49 -2.24 3.23 6.29
N VAL A 50 -2.34 2.00 6.80
CA VAL A 50 -3.54 1.50 7.50
C VAL A 50 -3.80 2.30 8.77
N ASN A 51 -2.77 2.56 9.58
CA ASN A 51 -2.91 3.35 10.80
C ASN A 51 -3.41 4.79 10.52
N LEU A 52 -2.83 5.45 9.51
CA LEU A 52 -3.25 6.78 9.10
C LEU A 52 -4.68 6.78 8.53
N LYS A 53 -5.05 5.73 7.78
CA LYS A 53 -6.40 5.58 7.22
C LYS A 53 -7.46 5.41 8.32
N GLN A 54 -7.20 4.59 9.34
CA GLN A 54 -8.09 4.43 10.50
C GLN A 54 -8.30 5.75 11.25
N ARG A 55 -7.27 6.60 11.29
CA ARG A 55 -7.33 7.96 11.87
C ARG A 55 -7.87 9.03 10.91
N GLN A 56 -8.36 8.63 9.73
CA GLN A 56 -8.88 9.52 8.69
C GLN A 56 -7.85 10.59 8.23
N LYS A 57 -6.55 10.27 8.29
CA LYS A 57 -5.46 11.19 7.94
C LYS A 57 -4.94 11.04 6.51
N CYS A 58 -5.44 10.06 5.76
CA CYS A 58 -5.06 9.86 4.37
C CYS A 58 -6.15 9.15 3.55
N ARG A 59 -6.01 9.26 2.23
CA ARG A 59 -6.67 8.41 1.24
C ARG A 59 -5.64 7.45 0.64
N MET A 60 -5.99 6.17 0.52
CA MET A 60 -5.14 5.19 -0.17
C MET A 60 -5.28 5.33 -1.69
N VAL A 61 -4.17 5.18 -2.40
CA VAL A 61 -4.13 5.05 -3.85
C VAL A 61 -3.99 3.56 -4.17
N PRO A 62 -4.92 2.97 -4.94
CA PRO A 62 -4.81 1.57 -5.32
C PRO A 62 -3.57 1.37 -6.22
N PRO A 63 -2.79 0.30 -6.03
CA PRO A 63 -1.69 -0.03 -6.95
C PRO A 63 -2.18 -0.35 -8.37
N ASP A 64 -1.34 -0.11 -9.37
CA ASP A 64 -1.69 -0.29 -10.80
C ASP A 64 -2.20 -1.71 -11.13
N TRP A 65 -1.64 -2.73 -10.49
CA TRP A 65 -2.06 -4.11 -10.71
C TRP A 65 -3.48 -4.42 -10.20
N MET A 66 -4.01 -3.58 -9.31
CA MET A 66 -5.35 -3.69 -8.74
C MET A 66 -6.43 -3.06 -9.65
N GLU A 67 -6.04 -2.54 -10.82
CA GLU A 67 -7.01 -2.11 -11.82
C GLU A 67 -7.87 -3.28 -12.34
N ILE A 68 -9.17 -3.00 -12.51
CA ILE A 68 -10.17 -3.99 -12.89
C ILE A 68 -9.80 -4.71 -14.19
N ASP A 69 -9.32 -3.98 -15.19
CA ASP A 69 -9.00 -4.56 -16.50
C ASP A 69 -7.73 -5.41 -16.44
N VAL A 70 -6.73 -5.01 -15.64
CA VAL A 70 -5.53 -5.81 -15.36
C VAL A 70 -5.91 -7.13 -14.68
N LEU A 71 -6.75 -7.06 -13.65
CA LEU A 71 -7.23 -8.23 -12.92
C LEU A 71 -8.07 -9.15 -13.81
N LYS A 72 -8.98 -8.61 -14.63
CA LYS A 72 -9.79 -9.40 -15.58
C LYS A 72 -8.92 -10.13 -16.61
N LYS A 73 -7.90 -9.46 -17.15
CA LYS A 73 -6.96 -10.06 -18.10
C LYS A 73 -6.18 -11.20 -17.45
N LYS A 74 -5.65 -10.99 -16.23
CA LYS A 74 -4.88 -11.99 -15.50
C LYS A 74 -5.76 -13.18 -15.08
N ALA A 75 -7.00 -12.96 -14.67
CA ALA A 75 -7.93 -14.04 -14.33
C ALA A 75 -8.28 -14.92 -15.55
N ARG A 76 -8.46 -14.33 -16.74
CA ARG A 76 -8.68 -15.10 -17.98
C ARG A 76 -7.45 -15.94 -18.34
N GLY A 77 -6.24 -15.37 -18.25
CA GLY A 77 -5.00 -16.09 -18.52
C GLY A 77 -4.73 -17.22 -17.51
N GLY A 78 -4.97 -16.98 -16.22
CA GLY A 78 -4.85 -18.00 -15.18
C GLY A 78 -5.76 -19.20 -15.41
N ARG A 79 -6.99 -18.97 -15.91
CA ARG A 79 -7.90 -20.06 -16.31
C ARG A 79 -7.42 -20.85 -17.51
N GLN A 80 -6.53 -20.33 -18.34
CA GLN A 80 -5.94 -21.08 -19.46
C GLN A 80 -4.70 -21.87 -19.02
N SER A 81 -3.93 -21.36 -18.05
CA SER A 81 -2.75 -22.05 -17.51
C SER A 81 -3.06 -23.29 -16.67
N ILE A 82 -4.27 -23.45 -16.12
CA ILE A 82 -4.68 -24.72 -15.46
C ILE A 82 -4.93 -25.87 -16.45
N PHE A 83 -4.88 -25.61 -17.76
CA PHE A 83 -5.03 -26.62 -18.81
C PHE A 83 -3.72 -27.01 -19.49
N TYR A 84 -2.56 -26.61 -18.94
CA TYR A 84 -1.22 -27.02 -19.38
C TYR A 84 -0.34 -27.42 -18.21
#